data_AF-A0A526S2B7-F1
#
_entry.id   AF-A0A526S2B7-F1
#
_cell.length_a   1.000
_cell.length_b   1.000
_cell.length_c   1.000
_cell.angle_alpha   90.00
_cell.angle_beta   90.00
_cell.angle_gamma   90.00
#
_symmetry.space_group_name_H-M   'P 1'
#
loop_
_entity.id
_entity.type
_entity.pdbx_description
1 polymer ?
#
loop_
_entity_poly.entity_id
_entity_poly.type
_entity_poly.pdbx_seq_one_letter_code
_entity_poly.pdbx_strand_id
1 'polypeptide(L)'
;TFIYLGAWSAVGLALLYSLLTRERLELNVLHDRNPQFVTLSDGSIRNGYTVKLLNMIPEPRTIVVTLQGLPGAEMSAVGIELPPARSFATLADPDRLKTLKVFVRQPADQIGGAAQSFKFLIEDKAGLESAEYTATFNAPEPAR
;
A
#
# COMPACT_ATOMS: atom_id res chain seq x y z
N THR A 1 49.31 -5.19 4.81
CA THR A 1 48.70 -5.01 3.47
C THR A 1 47.40 -5.76 3.29
N PHE A 2 47.33 -7.07 3.54
CA PHE A 2 46.09 -7.85 3.34
C PHE A 2 44.89 -7.42 4.21
N ILE A 3 45.12 -6.93 5.43
CA ILE A 3 44.04 -6.44 6.31
C ILE A 3 43.33 -5.22 5.71
N TYR A 4 44.08 -4.24 5.19
CA TYR A 4 43.50 -3.07 4.55
C TYR A 4 42.76 -3.43 3.25
N LEU A 5 43.31 -4.35 2.45
CA LEU A 5 42.64 -4.83 1.24
C LEU A 5 41.32 -5.54 1.59
N GLY A 6 41.30 -6.39 2.62
CA GLY A 6 40.07 -7.02 3.10
C GLY A 6 39.05 -6.00 3.60
N ALA A 7 39.48 -5.00 4.36
CA ALA A 7 38.60 -3.94 4.87
C ALA A 7 37.97 -3.11 3.73
N TRP A 8 38.77 -2.68 2.75
CA TRP A 8 38.25 -1.93 1.60
C TRP A 8 37.35 -2.76 0.70
N SER A 9 37.68 -4.04 0.46
CA SER A 9 36.81 -4.95 -0.29
C SER A 9 35.48 -5.18 0.41
N ALA A 10 35.47 -5.32 1.74
CA ALA A 10 34.23 -5.48 2.51
C ALA A 10 33.33 -4.24 2.38
N VAL A 11 33.91 -3.04 2.46
CA VAL A 11 33.17 -1.79 2.22
C VAL A 11 32.62 -1.75 0.79
N GLY A 12 33.43 -2.09 -0.22
CA GLY A 12 32.99 -2.14 -1.61
C GLY A 12 31.83 -3.11 -1.84
N LEU A 13 31.90 -4.30 -1.26
CA LEU A 13 30.83 -5.30 -1.32
C LEU A 13 29.55 -4.81 -0.61
N ALA A 14 29.69 -4.16 0.55
CA ALA A 14 28.54 -3.59 1.26
C ALA A 14 27.84 -2.50 0.43
N LEU A 15 28.59 -1.64 -0.24
CA LEU A 15 28.04 -0.61 -1.13
C LEU A 15 27.35 -1.21 -2.35
N LEU A 16 27.95 -2.22 -2.99
CA LEU A 16 27.34 -2.92 -4.12
C LEU A 16 26.06 -3.65 -3.72
N TYR A 17 26.08 -4.34 -2.58
CA TYR A 17 24.90 -5.00 -2.03
C TYR A 17 23.77 -3.99 -1.78
N SER A 18 24.08 -2.87 -1.10
CA SER A 18 23.10 -1.81 -0.83
C SER A 18 22.54 -1.18 -2.11
N LEU A 19 23.31 -1.10 -3.18
CA LEU A 19 22.85 -0.57 -4.46
C LEU A 19 21.92 -1.55 -5.17
N LEU A 20 22.24 -2.85 -5.13
CA LEU A 20 21.48 -3.91 -5.80
C LEU A 20 20.13 -4.19 -5.10
N THR A 21 20.04 -3.97 -3.79
CA THR A 21 18.80 -4.19 -3.03
C THR A 21 17.95 -2.93 -2.87
N ARG A 22 18.33 -1.81 -3.51
CA ARG A 22 17.56 -0.57 -3.42
C ARG A 22 16.19 -0.74 -4.08
N GLU A 23 15.14 -0.60 -3.28
CA GLU A 23 13.76 -0.55 -3.75
C GLU A 23 13.54 0.67 -4.66
N ARG A 24 12.91 0.47 -5.82
CA ARG A 24 12.59 1.54 -6.79
C ARG A 24 11.09 1.80 -6.90
N LEU A 25 10.31 1.17 -6.03
CA LEU A 25 8.86 1.34 -5.90
C LEU A 25 8.56 1.64 -4.43
N GLU A 26 7.99 2.80 -4.15
CA GLU A 26 7.66 3.22 -2.78
C GLU A 26 6.15 3.38 -2.59
N LEU A 27 5.64 2.88 -1.46
CA LEU A 27 4.26 2.99 -1.04
C LEU A 27 4.17 3.81 0.25
N ASN A 28 3.40 4.89 0.21
CA ASN A 28 3.07 5.66 1.40
C ASN A 28 1.56 5.84 1.51
N VAL A 29 0.98 5.51 2.67
CA VAL A 29 -0.47 5.57 2.88
C VAL A 29 -0.79 6.46 4.06
N LEU A 30 -1.68 7.42 3.83
CA LEU A 30 -2.17 8.34 4.84
C LEU A 30 -3.66 8.08 5.10
N HIS A 31 -4.02 7.72 6.32
CA HIS A 31 -5.42 7.58 6.72
C HIS A 31 -6.09 8.96 6.83
N ASP A 32 -7.24 9.12 6.17
CA ASP A 32 -8.12 10.27 6.34
C ASP A 32 -8.71 10.26 7.76
N ARG A 33 -8.43 11.31 8.53
CA ARG A 33 -8.85 11.42 9.94
C ARG A 33 -10.12 12.23 10.15
N ASN A 34 -10.67 12.86 9.11
CA ASN A 34 -11.82 13.73 9.25
C ASN A 34 -12.80 13.53 8.07
N PRO A 35 -13.76 12.60 8.17
CA PRO A 35 -14.04 11.67 9.28
C PRO A 35 -13.14 10.42 9.26
N GLN A 36 -12.85 9.83 10.44
CA GLN A 36 -12.05 8.60 10.53
C GLN A 36 -12.74 7.37 9.90
N PHE A 37 -14.07 7.30 9.99
CA PHE A 37 -14.90 6.27 9.38
C PHE A 37 -16.28 6.83 9.04
N VAL A 38 -16.97 6.20 8.10
CA VAL A 38 -18.35 6.52 7.71
C VAL A 38 -19.15 5.23 7.61
N THR A 39 -20.30 5.19 8.28
CA THR A 39 -21.28 4.11 8.12
C THR A 39 -22.14 4.35 6.89
N LEU A 40 -22.21 3.37 6.00
CA LEU A 40 -23.05 3.40 4.81
C LEU A 40 -24.47 2.96 5.14
N SER A 41 -25.40 3.20 4.21
CA SER A 41 -26.81 2.82 4.35
C SER A 41 -27.04 1.30 4.46
N ASP A 42 -26.11 0.50 3.94
CA ASP A 42 -26.10 -0.97 4.06
C ASP A 42 -25.51 -1.46 5.40
N GLY A 43 -25.14 -0.53 6.30
CA GLY A 43 -24.47 -0.81 7.57
C GLY A 43 -22.96 -1.02 7.45
N SER A 44 -22.40 -1.14 6.23
CA SER A 44 -20.97 -1.32 6.04
C SER A 44 -20.19 -0.07 6.48
N ILE A 45 -18.96 -0.28 6.92
CA ILE A 45 -18.08 0.80 7.38
C ILE A 45 -17.06 1.11 6.30
N ARG A 46 -16.87 2.39 6.00
CA ARG A 46 -15.91 2.86 5.01
C ARG A 46 -14.90 3.81 5.64
N ASN A 47 -13.62 3.53 5.38
CA ASN A 47 -12.48 4.38 5.74
C ASN A 47 -11.84 4.95 4.48
N GLY A 48 -11.35 6.20 4.55
CA GLY A 48 -10.64 6.85 3.46
C GLY A 48 -9.14 6.84 3.66
N TYR A 49 -8.38 6.60 2.61
CA TYR A 49 -6.92 6.62 2.61
C TYR A 49 -6.41 7.39 1.39
N THR A 50 -5.31 8.10 1.57
CA THR A 50 -4.54 8.69 0.47
C THR A 50 -3.33 7.81 0.25
N VAL A 51 -3.35 7.07 -0.86
CA VAL A 51 -2.28 6.17 -1.27
C VAL A 51 -1.37 6.92 -2.25
N LYS A 52 -0.11 7.07 -1.88
CA LYS A 52 0.95 7.69 -2.65
C LYS A 52 1.85 6.59 -3.18
N LEU A 53 1.88 6.44 -4.50
CA LEU A 53 2.67 5.47 -5.24
C LEU A 53 3.80 6.22 -5.94
N LEU A 54 5.05 5.94 -5.61
CA LEU A 54 6.19 6.57 -6.27
C LEU A 54 6.89 5.56 -7.18
N ASN A 55 6.91 5.87 -8.47
CA ASN A 55 7.70 5.14 -9.44
C ASN A 55 9.06 5.83 -9.60
N MET A 56 10.15 5.18 -9.16
CA MET A 56 11.52 5.74 -9.25
C MET A 56 12.30 5.25 -10.47
N ILE A 57 11.63 4.69 -11.48
CA ILE A 57 12.26 4.32 -12.74
C ILE A 57 11.70 5.16 -13.90
N PRO A 58 12.51 5.40 -14.95
CA PRO A 58 12.13 6.21 -16.10
C PRO A 58 11.27 5.42 -17.12
N GLU A 59 10.41 4.54 -16.64
CA GLU A 59 9.53 3.70 -17.47
C GLU A 59 8.12 3.64 -16.84
N PRO A 60 7.05 3.65 -17.66
CA PRO A 60 5.69 3.54 -17.16
C PRO A 60 5.46 2.13 -16.61
N ARG A 61 4.86 2.03 -15.42
CA ARG A 61 4.61 0.75 -14.74
C ARG A 61 3.14 0.54 -14.46
N THR A 62 2.71 -0.71 -14.59
CA THR A 62 1.39 -1.12 -14.09
C THR A 62 1.57 -1.68 -12.69
N ILE A 63 1.12 -0.93 -11.69
CA ILE A 63 1.18 -1.33 -10.29
C ILE A 63 -0.16 -1.95 -9.91
N VAL A 64 -0.12 -3.15 -9.36
CA VAL A 64 -1.27 -3.81 -8.75
C VAL A 64 -1.28 -3.47 -7.27
N VAL A 65 -2.32 -2.78 -6.83
CA VAL A 65 -2.59 -2.53 -5.41
C VAL A 65 -3.49 -3.64 -4.92
N THR A 66 -3.12 -4.27 -3.80
CA THR A 66 -3.83 -5.39 -3.19
C THR A 66 -4.07 -5.11 -1.71
N LEU A 67 -5.30 -5.36 -1.27
CA LEU A 67 -5.69 -5.30 0.13
C LEU A 67 -5.52 -6.68 0.77
N GLN A 68 -4.68 -6.76 1.80
CA GLN A 68 -4.46 -7.96 2.61
C GLN A 68 -4.99 -7.77 4.04
N GLY A 69 -5.65 -8.80 4.55
CA GLY A 69 -6.40 -8.74 5.81
C GLY A 69 -7.88 -8.45 5.57
N LEU A 70 -8.55 -7.93 6.61
CA LEU A 70 -9.97 -7.54 6.66
C LEU A 70 -10.90 -8.47 5.86
N PRO A 71 -11.42 -9.56 6.44
CA PRO A 71 -12.33 -10.45 5.72
C PRO A 71 -13.53 -9.66 5.19
N GLY A 72 -13.96 -10.00 3.97
CA GLY A 72 -15.08 -9.34 3.28
C GLY A 72 -14.82 -7.90 2.82
N ALA A 73 -13.65 -7.31 3.11
CA ALA A 73 -13.36 -5.95 2.70
C ALA A 73 -13.08 -5.83 1.19
N GLU A 74 -13.49 -4.68 0.65
CA GLU A 74 -13.29 -4.26 -0.72
C GLU A 74 -12.70 -2.85 -0.73
N MET A 75 -11.95 -2.51 -1.77
CA MET A 75 -11.44 -1.17 -1.98
C MET A 75 -11.92 -0.59 -3.31
N SER A 76 -12.08 0.72 -3.33
CA SER A 76 -12.40 1.52 -4.52
C SER A 76 -11.48 2.74 -4.55
N ALA A 77 -11.05 3.15 -5.75
CA ALA A 77 -10.13 4.27 -5.92
C ALA A 77 -10.82 5.39 -6.73
N VAL A 78 -10.67 6.63 -6.27
CA VAL A 78 -11.17 7.80 -6.98
C VAL A 78 -10.41 7.98 -8.29
N GLY A 79 -11.13 8.17 -9.38
CA GLY A 79 -10.56 8.30 -10.73
C GLY A 79 -10.25 6.97 -11.43
N ILE A 80 -10.64 5.83 -10.83
CA ILE A 80 -10.56 4.51 -11.44
C ILE A 80 -11.99 3.94 -11.50
N GLU A 81 -12.54 3.83 -12.70
CA GLU A 81 -13.88 3.27 -12.95
C GLU A 81 -13.87 1.73 -12.92
N LEU A 82 -13.34 1.17 -11.83
CA LEU A 82 -13.38 -0.27 -11.58
C LEU A 82 -14.39 -0.57 -10.48
N PRO A 83 -15.08 -1.73 -10.55
CA PRO A 83 -15.89 -2.21 -9.45
C PRO A 83 -15.07 -2.32 -8.15
N PRO A 84 -15.68 -2.13 -6.98
CA PRO A 84 -15.04 -2.40 -5.70
C PRO A 84 -14.49 -3.83 -5.68
N ALA A 85 -13.20 -3.97 -5.37
CA ALA A 85 -12.51 -5.26 -5.39
C ALA A 85 -11.39 -5.27 -4.35
N ARG A 86 -10.79 -6.44 -4.09
CA ARG A 86 -9.62 -6.56 -3.21
C ARG A 86 -8.31 -6.14 -3.85
N SER A 87 -8.27 -6.11 -5.18
CA SER A 87 -7.12 -5.65 -5.95
C SER A 87 -7.56 -4.81 -7.13
N PHE A 88 -6.74 -3.84 -7.51
CA PHE A 88 -6.91 -3.10 -8.75
C PHE A 88 -5.55 -2.72 -9.32
N ALA A 89 -5.49 -2.56 -10.64
CA ALA A 89 -4.28 -2.11 -11.33
C ALA A 89 -4.36 -0.61 -11.64
N THR A 90 -3.23 0.08 -11.55
CA THR A 90 -3.10 1.49 -11.92
C THR A 90 -1.78 1.72 -12.64
N LEU A 91 -1.79 2.60 -13.64
CA LEU A 91 -0.59 3.04 -14.33
C LEU A 91 0.12 4.12 -13.52
N ALA A 92 1.39 3.95 -13.20
CA ALA A 92 2.25 5.00 -12.67
C ALA A 92 3.19 5.49 -13.78
N ASP A 93 3.22 6.81 -13.96
CA ASP A 93 4.10 7.45 -14.93
C ASP A 93 5.58 7.33 -14.50
N PRO A 94 6.52 7.42 -15.46
CA PRO A 94 7.96 7.49 -15.18
C PRO A 94 8.30 8.60 -14.17
N ASP A 95 9.19 8.30 -13.23
CA ASP A 95 9.77 9.25 -12.26
C ASP A 95 8.73 10.16 -11.57
N ARG A 96 7.52 9.65 -11.36
CA ARG A 96 6.38 10.44 -10.88
C ARG A 96 5.70 9.79 -9.69
N LEU A 97 5.30 10.65 -8.76
CA LEU A 97 4.38 10.30 -7.69
C LEU A 97 2.94 10.32 -8.20
N LYS A 98 2.26 9.17 -8.12
CA LYS A 98 0.83 9.06 -8.33
C LYS A 98 0.10 9.02 -6.99
N THR A 99 -0.81 9.96 -6.78
CA THR A 99 -1.64 10.03 -5.57
C THR A 99 -3.05 9.56 -5.90
N LEU A 100 -3.56 8.60 -5.13
CA LEU A 100 -4.90 8.03 -5.27
C LEU A 100 -5.64 8.14 -3.95
N LYS A 101 -6.89 8.61 -3.98
CA LYS A 101 -7.78 8.50 -2.83
C LYS A 101 -8.48 7.15 -2.90
N VAL A 102 -8.19 6.27 -1.95
CA VAL A 102 -8.70 4.90 -1.87
C VAL A 102 -9.66 4.80 -0.69
N PHE A 103 -10.85 4.27 -0.93
CA PHE A 103 -11.82 3.95 0.10
C PHE A 103 -11.85 2.45 0.32
N VAL A 104 -11.62 2.04 1.57
CA VAL A 104 -11.77 0.64 1.99
C VAL A 104 -13.11 0.51 2.70
N ARG A 105 -13.93 -0.42 2.26
CA ARG A 105 -15.24 -0.74 2.83
C ARG A 105 -15.21 -2.15 3.40
N GLN A 106 -15.71 -2.32 4.62
CA GLN A 106 -15.89 -3.62 5.24
C GLN A 106 -17.34 -3.81 5.69
N PRO A 107 -17.97 -4.96 5.38
CA PRO A 107 -19.29 -5.34 5.90
C PRO A 107 -19.32 -5.39 7.44
N ALA A 108 -20.44 -4.97 8.05
CA ALA A 108 -20.58 -4.86 9.50
C ALA A 108 -20.48 -6.21 10.24
N ASP A 109 -20.89 -7.29 9.59
CA ASP A 109 -20.83 -8.67 10.09
C ASP A 109 -19.41 -9.20 10.29
N GLN A 110 -18.40 -8.56 9.67
CA GLN A 110 -17.01 -9.01 9.68
C GLN A 110 -16.07 -8.07 10.44
N ILE A 111 -16.63 -7.07 11.13
CA ILE A 111 -15.89 -6.14 11.97
C ILE A 111 -15.52 -6.86 13.26
N GLY A 112 -14.22 -7.05 13.46
CA GLY A 112 -13.66 -7.76 14.62
C GLY A 112 -13.36 -6.86 15.81
N GLY A 113 -13.49 -5.54 15.68
CA GLY A 113 -13.23 -4.57 16.74
C GLY A 113 -13.18 -3.13 16.24
N ALA A 114 -13.04 -2.18 17.17
CA ALA A 114 -13.02 -0.75 16.86
C ALA A 114 -11.82 -0.29 16.01
N ALA A 115 -10.69 -1.00 16.11
CA ALA A 115 -9.50 -0.77 15.30
C ALA A 115 -8.91 -2.10 14.83
N GLN A 116 -8.74 -2.27 13.52
CA GLN A 116 -8.23 -3.49 12.90
C GLN A 116 -7.02 -3.17 12.01
N SER A 117 -5.92 -3.89 12.19
CA SER A 117 -4.74 -3.71 11.34
C SER A 117 -4.90 -4.48 10.03
N PHE A 118 -4.47 -3.88 8.93
CA PHE A 118 -4.47 -4.49 7.61
C PHE A 118 -3.28 -3.98 6.78
N LYS A 119 -3.00 -4.62 5.64
CA LYS A 119 -1.87 -4.24 4.79
C LYS A 119 -2.34 -3.86 3.39
N PHE A 120 -1.77 -2.77 2.88
CA PHE A 120 -1.72 -2.52 1.45
C PHE A 120 -0.43 -3.13 0.91
N LEU A 121 -0.56 -4.02 -0.06
CA LEU A 121 0.55 -4.56 -0.82
C LEU A 121 0.50 -3.96 -2.22
N ILE A 122 1.62 -3.44 -2.71
CA ILE A 122 1.76 -3.08 -4.11
C ILE A 122 2.79 -3.99 -4.77
N GLU A 123 2.49 -4.43 -5.97
CA GLU A 123 3.36 -5.24 -6.79
C GLU A 123 3.39 -4.67 -8.20
N ASP A 124 4.58 -4.59 -8.78
CA ASP A 124 4.68 -4.39 -10.23
C ASP A 124 4.15 -5.63 -10.94
N LYS A 125 3.39 -5.45 -12.03
CA LYS A 125 2.91 -6.55 -12.87
C LYS A 125 4.06 -7.42 -13.41
N ALA A 126 5.26 -6.85 -13.57
CA ALA A 126 6.46 -7.62 -13.93
C ALA A 126 6.98 -8.52 -12.80
N GLY A 127 6.46 -8.39 -11.58
CA GLY A 127 6.83 -9.18 -10.39
C GLY A 127 8.21 -8.86 -9.81
N LEU A 128 8.88 -7.82 -10.32
CA LEU A 128 10.26 -7.50 -9.96
C LEU A 128 10.37 -6.78 -8.62
N GLU A 129 9.35 -6.04 -8.22
CA GLU A 129 9.37 -5.21 -7.01
C GLU A 129 8.00 -5.19 -6.35
N SER A 130 8.02 -5.15 -5.02
CA SER A 130 6.84 -5.00 -4.19
C SER A 130 7.15 -4.07 -3.01
N ALA A 131 6.11 -3.45 -2.48
CA ALA A 131 6.19 -2.68 -1.24
C ALA A 131 4.92 -2.92 -0.42
N GLU A 132 5.05 -2.96 0.90
CA GLU A 132 3.91 -3.13 1.80
C GLU A 132 3.79 -1.96 2.79
N TYR A 133 2.56 -1.65 3.17
CA TYR A 133 2.26 -0.65 4.18
C TYR A 133 1.17 -1.17 5.12
N THR A 134 1.44 -1.13 6.43
CA THR A 134 0.45 -1.52 7.44
C THR A 134 -0.39 -0.31 7.83
N ALA A 135 -1.70 -0.40 7.61
CA ALA A 135 -2.69 0.61 7.94
C ALA A 135 -3.67 0.11 9.01
N THR A 136 -4.42 1.03 9.60
CA THR A 136 -5.44 0.75 10.61
C THR A 136 -6.81 1.11 10.05
N PHE A 137 -7.75 0.19 10.16
CA PHE A 137 -9.16 0.37 9.82
C PHE A 137 -9.94 0.66 11.10
N ASN A 138 -10.63 1.79 11.14
CA ASN A 138 -11.44 2.19 12.29
C ASN A 138 -12.92 1.85 12.03
N ALA A 139 -13.56 1.32 13.07
CA ALA A 139 -14.96 0.98 13.08
C ALA A 139 -15.59 1.46 14.40
N PRO A 140 -16.94 1.64 14.45
CA PRO A 140 -17.61 1.91 15.70
C PRO A 140 -17.36 0.78 16.71
N GLU A 141 -17.32 1.11 17.99
CA GLU A 141 -17.20 0.12 19.05
C GLU A 141 -18.39 -0.86 18.96
N PRO A 142 -18.14 -2.18 18.95
CA PRO A 142 -19.24 -3.13 18.94
C PRO A 142 -20.09 -2.92 20.19
N ALA A 143 -21.40 -2.71 20.00
CA ALA A 143 -22.33 -2.62 21.11
C ALA A 143 -22.25 -3.94 21.91
N ARG A 144 -21.85 -3.81 23.17
CA ARG A 144 -21.66 -4.94 24.10
C ARG A 144 -22.97 -5.65 24.42
#